data_AF-A0A9J6CSR6-F1
#
_entry.id   AF-A0A9J6CSR6-F1
#
_cell.length_a   1.000
_cell.length_b   1.000
_cell.length_c   1.000
_cell.angle_alpha   90.00
_cell.angle_beta   90.00
_cell.angle_gamma   90.00
#
_symmetry.space_group_name_H-M   'P 1'
#
loop_
_entity.id
_entity.type
_entity.pdbx_description
1 polymer ?
#
loop_
_entity_poly.entity_id
_entity_poly.type
_entity_poly.pdbx_seq_one_letter_code
_entity_poly.pdbx_strand_id
1 'polypeptide(L)'
;MDVNQWKIVLFEWIKASEISNVYSFEQIQIEDLFNKFYSKLFDDTKDMRDENKIIHFLEENFPEYNILYNRANTISSQDYIYIFSILLYYSCVTQESEYFQSSCISLDTKFQMSIFSFFDFFNLNKDFSKESIRAAIKQGISMLSPQKSPQLFTTTSSPLVTPTKSNSQKTPTSTPHKEFFNETIKELRYLKTQLDNEKFEKSMLEIEMRQHQEKIQQLVLKCTNLSQDAQKMRNEMISEYQDENRSPNKSHRENHLRNKMQKEIKKRDDIIFDLKCENDNIIATNKRYKEKVTTMEKQLKDLHNKVLDLDASLNELRVIVELKNERIETLEKENRDYSDQLSYINETRSTCKDASSSIEMFEFSCSTYHTVHNSIAMESLGKSLLDIQLKEKENEMFQSKEKDSEMFQLKEMLRLANITKDNLEEKISSLAKTINVLENKLHEKDSNVDNEKQMNEMKSQLKLPILICTNEENIEKECGNVVITTSDIDDDDEENWVDDDESNCSKKRLSNILIRDKSYQREIYKQRQKQMRNKNFNNTRRRNSNIAHVSAENSSHSSLGKDDEH
;
A
#
# COMPACT_ATOMS: atom_id res chain seq x y z
N MET A 1 3.50 -16.90 15.39
CA MET A 1 3.39 -15.55 15.98
C MET A 1 2.11 -15.57 16.78
N ASP A 2 2.13 -15.34 18.10
CA ASP A 2 0.96 -15.48 18.99
C ASP A 2 -0.04 -14.31 18.86
N VAL A 3 -0.39 -13.94 17.62
CA VAL A 3 -1.38 -12.91 17.29
C VAL A 3 -2.76 -13.25 17.90
N ASN A 4 -3.01 -14.53 18.14
CA ASN A 4 -4.21 -15.03 18.80
C ASN A 4 -4.37 -14.51 20.23
N GLN A 5 -3.28 -14.27 20.97
CA GLN A 5 -3.36 -13.73 22.33
C GLN A 5 -3.75 -12.25 22.31
N TRP A 6 -3.20 -11.47 21.39
CA TRP A 6 -3.60 -10.06 21.20
C TRP A 6 -5.04 -9.93 20.71
N LYS A 7 -5.49 -10.83 19.85
CA LYS A 7 -6.89 -10.92 19.41
C LYS A 7 -7.85 -11.07 20.59
N ILE A 8 -7.48 -11.80 21.64
CA ILE A 8 -8.28 -11.92 22.88
C ILE A 8 -8.34 -10.57 23.60
N VAL A 9 -7.22 -9.86 23.73
CA VAL A 9 -7.16 -8.52 24.35
C VAL A 9 -8.09 -7.55 23.64
N LEU A 10 -7.99 -7.46 22.31
CA LEU A 10 -8.84 -6.59 21.49
C LEU A 10 -10.30 -6.97 21.60
N PHE A 11 -10.61 -8.26 21.63
CA PHE A 11 -11.98 -8.74 21.73
C PHE A 11 -12.64 -8.39 23.07
N GLU A 12 -11.90 -8.55 24.18
CA GLU A 12 -12.38 -8.14 25.51
C GLU A 12 -12.55 -6.62 25.59
N TRP A 13 -11.64 -5.84 24.98
CA TRP A 13 -11.82 -4.39 24.86
C TRP A 13 -13.08 -4.01 24.06
N ILE A 14 -13.30 -4.62 22.88
CA ILE A 14 -14.49 -4.34 22.05
C ILE A 14 -15.79 -4.63 22.83
N LYS A 15 -15.82 -5.70 23.62
CA LYS A 15 -16.94 -6.01 24.52
C LYS A 15 -17.11 -4.97 25.61
N ALA A 16 -16.03 -4.60 26.29
CA ALA A 16 -16.04 -3.62 27.38
C ALA A 16 -16.43 -2.20 26.89
N SER A 17 -16.19 -1.90 25.61
CA SER A 17 -16.62 -0.66 24.97
C SER A 17 -18.03 -0.70 24.38
N GLU A 18 -18.75 -1.82 24.53
CA GLU A 18 -20.13 -2.03 24.07
C GLU A 18 -20.37 -1.58 22.62
N ILE A 19 -19.34 -1.66 21.77
CA ILE A 19 -19.41 -1.20 20.36
C ILE A 19 -20.13 -2.27 19.53
N SER A 20 -19.96 -3.54 19.89
CA SER A 20 -20.60 -4.64 19.17
C SER A 20 -20.81 -5.87 20.06
N ASN A 21 -22.00 -6.47 20.00
CA ASN A 21 -22.37 -7.70 20.71
C ASN A 21 -21.99 -8.94 19.89
N VAL A 22 -20.70 -9.15 19.67
CA VAL A 22 -20.21 -10.25 18.82
C VAL A 22 -19.62 -11.38 19.68
N TYR A 23 -19.91 -12.63 19.31
CA TYR A 23 -19.43 -13.82 20.01
C TYR A 23 -18.08 -14.34 19.49
N SER A 24 -17.69 -13.96 18.26
CA SER A 24 -16.36 -14.24 17.69
C SER A 24 -15.84 -13.06 16.87
N PHE A 25 -14.53 -12.85 16.92
CA PHE A 25 -13.83 -11.85 16.11
C PHE A 25 -13.95 -12.11 14.59
N GLU A 26 -14.20 -13.36 14.13
CA GLU A 26 -14.42 -13.65 12.70
C GLU A 26 -15.76 -13.15 12.17
N GLN A 27 -16.72 -12.88 13.05
CA GLN A 27 -18.07 -12.41 12.68
C GLN A 27 -18.16 -10.88 12.63
N ILE A 28 -17.07 -10.18 12.94
CA ILE A 28 -17.04 -8.72 12.97
C ILE A 28 -16.97 -8.19 11.54
N GLN A 29 -18.00 -7.47 11.12
CA GLN A 29 -17.95 -6.58 9.97
C GLN A 29 -17.25 -5.29 10.39
N ILE A 30 -16.16 -4.94 9.71
CA ILE A 30 -15.28 -3.86 10.12
C ILE A 30 -15.95 -2.50 9.96
N GLU A 31 -16.78 -2.34 8.94
CA GLU A 31 -17.54 -1.14 8.63
C GLU A 31 -18.60 -0.86 9.70
N ASP A 32 -19.36 -1.88 10.11
CA ASP A 32 -20.39 -1.76 11.15
C ASP A 32 -19.79 -1.40 12.52
N LEU A 33 -18.64 -2.01 12.85
CA LEU A 33 -17.94 -1.71 14.10
C LEU A 33 -17.38 -0.29 14.06
N PHE A 34 -16.76 0.11 12.95
CA PHE A 34 -16.17 1.43 12.81
C PHE A 34 -17.22 2.54 12.88
N ASN A 35 -18.37 2.37 12.24
CA ASN A 35 -19.46 3.36 12.33
C ASN A 35 -19.93 3.57 13.77
N LYS A 36 -20.10 2.49 14.54
CA LYS A 36 -20.48 2.58 15.96
C LYS A 36 -19.36 3.17 16.82
N PHE A 37 -18.11 2.82 16.55
CA PHE A 37 -16.94 3.41 17.21
C PHE A 37 -16.90 4.93 16.97
N TYR A 38 -17.07 5.35 15.71
CA TYR A 38 -17.02 6.74 15.31
C TYR A 38 -18.16 7.56 15.92
N SER A 39 -19.39 7.04 15.92
CA SER A 39 -20.53 7.70 16.57
C SER A 39 -20.34 7.85 18.08
N LYS A 40 -19.74 6.86 18.76
CA LYS A 40 -19.43 6.98 20.21
C LYS A 40 -18.26 7.93 20.50
N LEU A 41 -17.32 8.09 19.57
CA LEU A 41 -16.17 8.95 19.77
C LEU A 41 -16.48 10.43 19.53
N PHE A 42 -17.36 10.74 18.58
CA PHE A 42 -17.65 12.11 18.16
C PHE A 42 -19.10 12.56 18.44
N ASP A 43 -19.91 11.74 19.12
CA ASP A 43 -21.35 11.98 19.37
C ASP A 43 -22.16 12.33 18.09
N ASP A 44 -21.65 11.91 16.93
CA ASP A 44 -22.27 12.21 15.64
C ASP A 44 -23.26 11.10 15.26
N THR A 45 -24.54 11.46 15.26
CA THR A 45 -25.69 10.59 14.92
C THR A 45 -25.94 10.50 13.41
N LYS A 46 -25.09 11.13 12.59
CA LYS A 46 -25.18 11.00 11.14
C LYS A 46 -24.77 9.60 10.68
N ASP A 47 -25.78 8.75 10.59
CA ASP A 47 -25.75 7.46 9.91
C ASP A 47 -25.48 7.66 8.41
N MET A 48 -24.22 7.90 8.08
CA MET A 48 -23.74 8.01 6.71
C MET A 48 -23.10 6.68 6.37
N ARG A 49 -23.88 5.82 5.69
CA ARG A 49 -23.47 4.54 5.10
C ARG A 49 -22.51 4.75 3.94
N ASP A 50 -21.32 5.26 4.25
CA ASP A 50 -20.24 5.39 3.28
C ASP A 50 -19.23 4.27 3.54
N GLU A 51 -19.17 3.32 2.60
CA GLU A 51 -18.41 2.07 2.71
C GLU A 51 -16.89 2.29 2.83
N ASN A 52 -16.40 3.51 2.54
CA ASN A 52 -14.97 3.84 2.54
C ASN A 52 -14.52 4.75 3.70
N LYS A 53 -15.38 5.05 4.67
CA LYS A 53 -15.04 5.96 5.79
C LYS A 53 -13.82 5.53 6.59
N ILE A 54 -13.70 4.24 6.88
CA ILE A 54 -12.56 3.73 7.65
C ILE A 54 -11.24 3.90 6.88
N ILE A 55 -11.28 3.80 5.55
CA ILE A 55 -10.12 3.99 4.68
C ILE A 55 -9.68 5.45 4.75
N HIS A 56 -10.62 6.39 4.53
CA HIS A 56 -10.33 7.82 4.64
C HIS A 56 -9.81 8.21 6.03
N PHE A 57 -10.43 7.69 7.10
CA PHE A 57 -9.97 7.93 8.46
C PHE A 57 -8.52 7.47 8.69
N LEU A 58 -8.17 6.27 8.19
CA LEU A 58 -6.82 5.73 8.31
C LEU A 58 -5.82 6.52 7.46
N GLU A 59 -6.17 6.93 6.24
CA GLU A 59 -5.32 7.76 5.38
C GLU A 59 -5.05 9.15 5.98
N GLU A 60 -6.04 9.76 6.62
CA GLU A 60 -5.90 11.08 7.24
C GLU A 60 -5.10 11.06 8.55
N ASN A 61 -5.34 10.07 9.42
CA ASN A 61 -4.74 10.03 10.75
C ASN A 61 -3.47 9.17 10.84
N PHE A 62 -3.31 8.20 9.93
CA PHE A 62 -2.22 7.22 9.93
C PHE A 62 -1.71 6.95 8.50
N PRO A 63 -1.14 7.95 7.81
CA PRO A 63 -0.75 7.85 6.39
C PRO A 63 0.36 6.82 6.12
N GLU A 64 1.12 6.43 7.14
CA GLU A 64 2.18 5.42 7.06
C GLU A 64 1.64 3.97 7.07
N TYR A 65 0.36 3.79 7.40
CA TYR A 65 -0.27 2.47 7.46
C TYR A 65 -0.80 2.02 6.10
N ASN A 66 -0.11 1.06 5.48
CA ASN A 66 -0.51 0.50 4.18
C ASN A 66 -1.61 -0.57 4.33
N ILE A 67 -2.86 -0.26 3.97
CA ILE A 67 -4.01 -1.19 4.03
C ILE A 67 -3.85 -2.34 3.01
N LEU A 68 -4.12 -3.58 3.43
CA LEU A 68 -4.20 -4.75 2.55
C LEU A 68 -5.62 -4.96 2.03
N TYR A 69 -5.79 -4.92 0.72
CA TYR A 69 -7.05 -5.19 0.05
C TYR A 69 -7.16 -6.66 -0.39
N ASN A 70 -8.37 -7.22 -0.32
CA ASN A 70 -8.68 -8.53 -0.86
C ASN A 70 -9.02 -8.45 -2.37
N ARG A 71 -9.23 -9.59 -3.03
CA ARG A 71 -9.62 -9.69 -4.45
C ARG A 71 -10.92 -8.95 -4.81
N ALA A 72 -11.77 -8.68 -3.82
CA ALA A 72 -13.00 -7.91 -3.96
C ALA A 72 -12.81 -6.39 -3.72
N ASN A 73 -11.56 -5.91 -3.60
CA ASN A 73 -11.21 -4.53 -3.27
C ASN A 73 -11.74 -4.02 -1.91
N THR A 74 -12.08 -4.95 -1.00
CA THR A 74 -12.45 -4.68 0.39
C THR A 74 -11.26 -4.92 1.33
N ILE A 75 -11.30 -4.38 2.54
CA ILE A 75 -10.25 -4.57 3.54
C ILE A 75 -10.09 -6.06 3.84
N SER A 76 -8.86 -6.56 3.77
CA SER A 76 -8.55 -7.95 4.09
C SER A 76 -8.78 -8.23 5.57
N SER A 77 -9.41 -9.35 5.90
CA SER A 77 -9.59 -9.81 7.30
C SER A 77 -8.26 -10.01 8.04
N GLN A 78 -7.15 -10.16 7.32
CA GLN A 78 -5.81 -10.22 7.89
C GLN A 78 -5.38 -8.89 8.54
N ASP A 79 -5.98 -7.78 8.13
CA ASP A 79 -5.66 -6.45 8.63
C ASP A 79 -6.50 -6.00 9.82
N TYR A 80 -7.59 -6.70 10.14
CA TYR A 80 -8.54 -6.28 11.16
C TYR A 80 -7.88 -6.12 12.53
N ILE A 81 -6.95 -7.02 12.88
CA ILE A 81 -6.22 -6.97 14.16
C ILE A 81 -5.39 -5.68 14.26
N TYR A 82 -4.72 -5.28 13.19
CA TYR A 82 -3.91 -4.06 13.19
C TYR A 82 -4.80 -2.83 13.21
N ILE A 83 -5.85 -2.80 12.40
CA ILE A 83 -6.79 -1.67 12.36
C ILE A 83 -7.45 -1.46 13.72
N PHE A 84 -7.95 -2.51 14.38
CA PHE A 84 -8.51 -2.36 15.73
C PHE A 84 -7.47 -1.95 16.78
N SER A 85 -6.21 -2.34 16.62
CA SER A 85 -5.12 -1.88 17.49
C SER A 85 -4.88 -0.38 17.32
N ILE A 86 -4.95 0.12 16.08
CA ILE A 86 -4.86 1.56 15.78
C ILE A 86 -6.06 2.30 16.38
N LEU A 87 -7.28 1.79 16.22
CA LEU A 87 -8.48 2.42 16.78
C LEU A 87 -8.42 2.50 18.31
N LEU A 88 -7.96 1.43 18.98
CA LEU A 88 -7.71 1.40 20.42
C LEU A 88 -6.71 2.48 20.84
N TYR A 89 -5.58 2.60 20.12
CA TYR A 89 -4.60 3.65 20.40
C TYR A 89 -5.18 5.05 20.18
N TYR A 90 -5.87 5.25 19.06
CA TYR A 90 -6.44 6.54 18.68
C TYR A 90 -7.45 7.03 19.72
N SER A 91 -8.38 6.19 20.15
CA SER A 91 -9.41 6.59 21.12
C SER A 91 -8.86 6.82 22.52
N CYS A 92 -7.87 6.04 22.96
CA CYS A 92 -7.36 6.14 24.33
C CYS A 92 -6.23 7.14 24.51
N VAL A 93 -5.41 7.37 23.48
CA VAL A 93 -4.18 8.19 23.57
C VAL A 93 -4.25 9.44 22.69
N THR A 94 -4.78 9.35 21.46
CA THR A 94 -4.76 10.51 20.54
C THR A 94 -5.92 11.48 20.80
N GLN A 95 -7.12 10.96 21.04
CA GLN A 95 -8.32 11.74 21.35
C GLN A 95 -8.67 11.77 22.84
N GLU A 96 -7.96 10.98 23.67
CA GLU A 96 -8.16 10.89 25.13
C GLU A 96 -9.64 10.75 25.56
N SER A 97 -10.40 9.88 24.90
CA SER A 97 -11.82 9.72 25.19
C SER A 97 -12.04 9.04 26.55
N GLU A 98 -12.67 9.75 27.49
CA GLU A 98 -13.02 9.23 28.82
C GLU A 98 -13.83 7.93 28.75
N TYR A 99 -14.69 7.78 27.73
CA TYR A 99 -15.49 6.58 27.50
C TYR A 99 -14.60 5.35 27.25
N PHE A 100 -13.69 5.44 26.27
CA PHE A 100 -12.83 4.32 25.90
C PHE A 100 -11.73 4.05 26.93
N GLN A 101 -11.26 5.08 27.64
CA GLN A 101 -10.36 4.91 28.77
C GLN A 101 -11.05 4.18 29.94
N SER A 102 -12.30 4.53 30.24
CA SER A 102 -13.11 3.80 31.24
C SER A 102 -13.33 2.34 30.84
N SER A 103 -13.55 2.06 29.55
CA SER A 103 -13.60 0.68 29.04
C SER A 103 -12.28 -0.07 29.20
N CYS A 104 -11.13 0.60 29.11
CA CYS A 104 -9.85 -0.05 29.36
C CYS A 104 -9.65 -0.35 30.85
N ILE A 105 -10.09 0.55 31.74
CA ILE A 105 -9.99 0.39 33.20
C ILE A 105 -10.93 -0.71 33.72
N SER A 106 -12.03 -1.01 33.03
CA SER A 106 -12.94 -2.09 33.43
C SER A 106 -12.44 -3.50 33.08
N LEU A 107 -11.38 -3.63 32.26
CA LEU A 107 -10.79 -4.92 31.88
C LEU A 107 -10.00 -5.56 33.04
N ASP A 108 -9.73 -6.87 32.97
CA ASP A 108 -8.81 -7.53 33.90
C ASP A 108 -7.43 -6.87 33.90
N THR A 109 -6.78 -6.81 35.07
CA THR A 109 -5.43 -6.21 35.25
C THR A 109 -4.39 -6.76 34.26
N LYS A 110 -4.47 -8.05 33.90
CA LYS A 110 -3.58 -8.66 32.90
C LYS A 110 -3.72 -8.02 31.50
N PHE A 111 -4.94 -7.67 31.10
CA PHE A 111 -5.22 -7.01 29.83
C PHE A 111 -4.87 -5.53 29.87
N GLN A 112 -5.15 -4.87 31.00
CA GLN A 112 -4.72 -3.48 31.22
C GLN A 112 -3.21 -3.32 31.06
N MET A 113 -2.41 -4.19 31.70
CA MET A 113 -0.94 -4.15 31.60
C MET A 113 -0.46 -4.41 30.16
N SER A 114 -1.13 -5.31 29.44
CA SER A 114 -0.85 -5.60 28.03
C SER A 114 -1.15 -4.40 27.13
N ILE A 115 -2.27 -3.71 27.34
CA ILE A 115 -2.66 -2.50 26.60
C ILE A 115 -1.74 -1.34 26.93
N PHE A 116 -1.41 -1.14 28.22
CA PHE A 116 -0.49 -0.10 28.66
C PHE A 116 0.89 -0.28 28.03
N SER A 117 1.43 -1.50 28.03
CA SER A 117 2.72 -1.77 27.39
C SER A 117 2.68 -1.60 25.87
N PHE A 118 1.52 -1.72 25.23
CA PHE A 118 1.32 -1.41 23.82
C PHE A 118 1.31 0.11 23.57
N PHE A 119 0.66 0.90 24.42
CA PHE A 119 0.68 2.37 24.34
C PHE A 119 2.08 2.93 24.61
N ASP A 120 2.79 2.39 25.60
CA ASP A 120 4.13 2.83 25.97
C ASP A 120 5.15 2.67 24.82
N PHE A 121 4.96 1.65 23.98
CA PHE A 121 5.78 1.48 22.78
C PHE A 121 5.63 2.65 21.79
N PHE A 122 4.41 3.15 21.57
CA PHE A 122 4.16 4.26 20.65
C PHE A 122 4.46 5.64 21.24
N ASN A 123 4.42 5.77 22.57
CA ASN A 123 4.95 6.95 23.25
C ASN A 123 6.45 7.15 22.97
N LEU A 124 7.20 6.05 22.82
CA LEU A 124 8.62 6.06 22.48
C LEU A 124 8.87 6.09 20.96
N ASN A 125 8.04 5.39 20.17
CA ASN A 125 8.17 5.27 18.72
C ASN A 125 6.90 5.77 18.02
N LYS A 126 6.92 7.00 17.48
CA LYS A 126 5.79 7.62 16.77
C LYS A 126 5.61 7.13 15.31
N ASP A 127 6.01 5.89 15.02
CA ASP A 127 5.89 5.27 13.69
C ASP A 127 4.74 4.27 13.72
N PHE A 128 3.77 4.43 12.81
CA PHE A 128 2.58 3.58 12.69
C PHE A 128 2.65 2.60 11.50
N SER A 129 3.85 2.29 11.02
CA SER A 129 4.08 1.20 10.07
C SER A 129 3.58 -0.15 10.60
N LYS A 130 3.22 -1.06 9.70
CA LYS A 130 2.75 -2.42 10.06
C LYS A 130 3.77 -3.18 10.90
N GLU A 131 5.05 -2.98 10.63
CA GLU A 131 6.16 -3.57 11.35
C GLU A 131 6.23 -3.05 12.79
N SER A 132 6.06 -1.74 12.98
CA SER A 132 6.00 -1.10 14.31
C SER A 132 4.78 -1.54 15.11
N ILE A 133 3.60 -1.65 14.48
CA ILE A 133 2.41 -2.21 15.14
C ILE A 133 2.62 -3.68 15.53
N ARG A 134 3.25 -4.51 14.68
CA ARG A 134 3.59 -5.89 15.05
C ARG A 134 4.56 -5.95 16.24
N ALA A 135 5.54 -5.06 16.29
CA ALA A 135 6.48 -4.98 17.41
C ALA A 135 5.76 -4.57 18.71
N ALA A 136 4.90 -3.55 18.65
CA ALA A 136 4.08 -3.10 19.77
C ALA A 136 3.18 -4.21 20.31
N ILE A 137 2.48 -4.91 19.41
CA ILE A 137 1.62 -6.05 19.75
C ILE A 137 2.43 -7.15 20.45
N LYS A 138 3.63 -7.46 19.94
CA LYS A 138 4.51 -8.47 20.53
C LYS A 138 4.95 -8.07 21.96
N GLN A 139 5.21 -6.78 22.18
CA GLN A 139 5.56 -6.27 23.51
C GLN A 139 4.36 -6.35 24.46
N GLY A 140 3.17 -5.95 24.03
CA GLY A 140 1.94 -6.09 24.83
C GLY A 140 1.67 -7.54 25.24
N ILE A 141 1.78 -8.48 24.29
CA ILE A 141 1.60 -9.92 24.57
C ILE A 141 2.59 -10.46 25.60
N SER A 142 3.83 -9.93 25.65
CA SER A 142 4.84 -10.41 26.60
C SER A 142 4.41 -10.29 28.06
N MET A 143 3.49 -9.35 28.35
CA MET A 143 2.91 -9.12 29.69
C MET A 143 1.81 -10.12 30.06
N LEU A 144 1.27 -10.87 29.10
CA LEU A 144 0.27 -11.92 29.34
C LEU A 144 0.92 -13.25 29.75
N SER A 145 2.23 -13.37 29.63
CA SER A 145 2.99 -14.54 30.08
C SER A 145 3.26 -14.45 31.58
N PRO A 146 3.11 -15.54 32.36
CA PRO A 146 3.39 -15.52 33.79
C PRO A 146 4.90 -15.35 34.04
N GLN A 147 5.35 -14.11 34.14
CA GLN A 147 6.67 -13.81 34.68
C GLN A 147 6.66 -13.97 36.21
N LYS A 148 7.63 -14.75 36.69
CA LYS A 148 8.00 -14.85 38.10
C LYS A 148 8.31 -13.45 38.61
N SER A 149 7.55 -13.02 39.61
CA SER A 149 7.68 -11.73 40.27
C SER A 149 9.07 -11.53 40.91
N PRO A 150 9.61 -10.30 40.90
CA PRO A 150 10.65 -9.88 41.81
C PRO A 150 10.02 -9.58 43.19
N GLN A 151 10.47 -10.28 44.23
CA GLN A 151 10.04 -10.02 45.60
C GLN A 151 10.65 -8.72 46.12
N LEU A 152 9.80 -7.76 46.51
CA LEU A 152 10.16 -6.63 47.36
C LEU A 152 10.08 -7.07 48.83
N PHE A 153 11.19 -6.90 49.55
CA PHE A 153 11.28 -7.07 50.98
C PHE A 153 10.61 -5.88 51.69
N THR A 154 9.60 -6.15 52.53
CA THR A 154 9.09 -5.19 53.51
C THR A 154 9.36 -5.73 54.91
N THR A 155 10.35 -5.16 55.58
CA THR A 155 10.58 -5.33 57.02
C THR A 155 9.70 -4.33 57.77
N THR A 156 8.70 -4.83 58.49
CA THR A 156 7.94 -4.05 59.48
C THR A 156 8.13 -4.65 60.86
N SER A 157 8.97 -4.02 61.67
CA SER A 157 9.04 -4.23 63.11
C SER A 157 8.29 -3.10 63.81
N SER A 158 7.24 -3.44 64.55
CA SER A 158 6.68 -2.57 65.59
C SER A 158 6.54 -3.38 66.88
N PRO A 159 7.06 -2.91 68.03
CA PRO A 159 6.91 -3.56 69.31
C PRO A 159 5.66 -3.03 70.04
N LEU A 160 4.86 -3.95 70.58
CA LEU A 160 3.72 -3.63 71.43
C LEU A 160 4.20 -3.52 72.88
N VAL A 161 4.13 -2.31 73.42
CA VAL A 161 4.33 -1.98 74.84
C VAL A 161 2.97 -2.00 75.54
N THR A 162 3.02 -2.19 76.86
CA THR A 162 2.05 -1.82 77.93
C THR A 162 1.27 -2.99 78.58
N PRO A 163 0.62 -2.81 79.76
CA PRO A 163 1.14 -2.26 81.05
C PRO A 163 0.49 -2.93 82.29
N THR A 164 1.01 -2.74 83.51
CA THR A 164 0.23 -2.70 84.80
C THR A 164 1.20 -2.34 85.95
N LYS A 165 1.15 -1.21 86.69
CA LYS A 165 0.15 -0.66 87.65
C LYS A 165 -0.43 -1.74 88.59
N SER A 166 -0.55 -1.61 89.91
CA SER A 166 -0.28 -0.55 90.90
C SER A 166 -0.66 -1.12 92.29
N ASN A 167 -0.21 -0.43 93.36
CA ASN A 167 -0.82 -0.39 94.71
C ASN A 167 -0.66 -1.63 95.61
N SER A 168 -0.56 -1.55 96.94
CA SER A 168 -0.24 -0.53 97.94
C SER A 168 -0.42 -1.18 99.33
N GLN A 169 0.23 -0.63 100.36
CA GLN A 169 -0.17 -0.67 101.79
C GLN A 169 0.32 -1.82 102.72
N LYS A 170 1.30 -1.43 103.57
CA LYS A 170 1.31 -1.37 105.05
C LYS A 170 1.15 -2.64 105.92
N THR A 171 2.30 -3.00 106.53
CA THR A 171 2.58 -3.40 107.95
C THR A 171 2.04 -4.74 108.51
N PRO A 172 2.58 -5.36 109.59
CA PRO A 172 3.79 -5.07 110.40
C PRO A 172 4.72 -6.28 110.73
N THR A 173 5.96 -5.96 111.15
CA THR A 173 6.85 -6.68 112.11
C THR A 173 7.00 -8.21 112.07
N SER A 174 8.15 -8.71 111.58
CA SER A 174 8.75 -9.96 112.10
C SER A 174 10.24 -10.09 111.75
N THR A 175 11.11 -9.78 112.72
CA THR A 175 12.52 -10.22 112.90
C THR A 175 13.45 -10.28 111.66
N PRO A 176 14.62 -9.60 111.68
CA PRO A 176 15.49 -9.37 110.51
C PRO A 176 16.03 -10.64 109.81
N HIS A 177 15.94 -11.81 110.41
CA HIS A 177 16.31 -13.07 109.75
C HIS A 177 15.23 -13.61 108.80
N LYS A 178 13.94 -13.40 109.06
CA LYS A 178 12.85 -14.03 108.27
C LYS A 178 12.60 -13.35 106.93
N GLU A 179 12.78 -12.04 106.84
CA GLU A 179 12.70 -11.29 105.58
C GLU A 179 13.83 -11.63 104.62
N PHE A 180 15.06 -11.75 105.13
CA PHE A 180 16.20 -12.20 104.33
C PHE A 180 15.95 -13.60 103.72
N PHE A 181 15.49 -14.56 104.52
CA PHE A 181 15.14 -15.88 104.02
C PHE A 181 14.01 -15.85 102.98
N ASN A 182 12.97 -15.03 103.20
CA ASN A 182 11.86 -14.91 102.25
C ASN A 182 12.31 -14.26 100.93
N GLU A 183 13.22 -13.29 100.97
CA GLU A 183 13.77 -12.64 99.78
C GLU A 183 14.69 -13.60 98.99
N THR A 184 15.55 -14.36 99.68
CA THR A 184 16.35 -15.42 99.06
C THR A 184 15.46 -16.51 98.42
N ILE A 185 14.35 -16.89 99.05
CA ILE A 185 13.40 -17.86 98.48
C ILE A 185 12.68 -17.30 97.24
N LYS A 186 12.40 -15.99 97.19
CA LYS A 186 11.84 -15.35 95.99
C LYS A 186 12.86 -15.27 94.87
N GLU A 187 14.10 -14.87 95.18
CA GLU A 187 15.19 -14.80 94.21
C GLU A 187 15.51 -16.18 93.62
N LEU A 188 15.59 -17.21 94.46
CA LEU A 188 15.74 -18.60 94.00
C LEU A 188 14.60 -19.07 93.10
N ARG A 189 13.35 -18.67 93.41
CA ARG A 189 12.20 -18.97 92.55
C ARG A 189 12.27 -18.22 91.23
N TYR A 190 12.67 -16.96 91.25
CA TYR A 190 12.85 -16.14 90.04
C TYR A 190 13.95 -16.71 89.14
N LEU A 191 15.14 -16.99 89.70
CA LEU A 191 16.26 -17.59 88.98
C LEU A 191 15.90 -18.98 88.43
N LYS A 192 15.14 -19.78 89.19
CA LYS A 192 14.64 -21.07 88.70
C LYS A 192 13.72 -20.90 87.49
N THR A 193 12.76 -19.98 87.55
CA THR A 193 11.88 -19.68 86.41
C THR A 193 12.67 -19.17 85.21
N GLN A 194 13.69 -18.33 85.43
CA GLN A 194 14.54 -17.83 84.34
C GLN A 194 15.34 -18.97 83.70
N LEU A 195 15.93 -19.85 84.50
CA LEU A 195 16.64 -21.03 84.01
C LEU A 195 15.71 -21.98 83.25
N ASP A 196 14.48 -22.17 83.71
CA ASP A 196 13.49 -23.01 83.04
C ASP A 196 13.04 -22.38 81.70
N ASN A 197 12.90 -21.05 81.63
CA ASN A 197 12.64 -20.32 80.38
C ASN A 197 13.79 -20.44 79.38
N GLU A 198 15.04 -20.27 79.83
CA GLU A 198 16.22 -20.41 78.97
C GLU A 198 16.37 -21.84 78.45
N LYS A 199 16.05 -22.85 79.26
CA LYS A 199 16.01 -24.26 78.81
C LYS A 199 14.94 -24.48 77.75
N PHE A 200 13.76 -23.88 77.90
CA PHE A 200 12.69 -23.98 76.91
C PHE A 200 13.09 -23.31 75.59
N GLU A 201 13.63 -22.09 75.64
CA GLU A 201 14.11 -21.37 74.47
C GLU A 201 15.24 -22.12 73.76
N LYS A 202 16.22 -22.64 74.52
CA LYS A 202 17.28 -23.48 73.97
C LYS A 202 16.72 -24.71 73.25
N SER A 203 15.75 -25.40 73.85
CA SER A 203 15.09 -26.57 73.24
C SER A 203 14.39 -26.19 71.92
N MET A 204 13.70 -25.04 71.89
CA MET A 204 13.05 -24.52 70.69
C MET A 204 14.06 -24.19 69.58
N LEU A 205 15.15 -23.48 69.92
CA LEU A 205 16.22 -23.15 68.98
C LEU A 205 16.93 -24.40 68.45
N GLU A 206 17.13 -25.43 69.28
CA GLU A 206 17.68 -26.71 68.84
C GLU A 206 16.76 -27.43 67.83
N ILE A 207 15.43 -27.33 68.00
CA ILE A 207 14.46 -27.87 67.04
C ILE A 207 14.52 -27.07 65.73
N GLU A 208 14.53 -25.75 65.78
CA GLU A 208 14.59 -24.89 64.59
C GLU A 208 15.90 -25.08 63.81
N MET A 209 17.04 -25.16 64.52
CA MET A 209 18.33 -25.47 63.93
C MET A 209 18.32 -26.83 63.23
N ARG A 210 17.66 -27.84 63.82
CA ARG A 210 17.50 -29.17 63.18
C ARG A 210 16.67 -29.08 61.90
N GLN A 211 15.57 -28.35 61.91
CA GLN A 211 14.74 -28.13 60.72
C GLN A 211 15.49 -27.41 59.60
N HIS A 212 16.28 -26.38 59.94
CA HIS A 212 17.13 -25.69 58.97
C HIS A 212 18.21 -26.61 58.41
N GLN A 213 18.82 -27.45 59.25
CA GLN A 213 19.81 -28.43 58.79
C GLN A 213 19.21 -29.44 57.80
N GLU A 214 18.00 -29.95 58.07
CA GLU A 214 17.28 -30.84 57.14
C GLU A 214 16.95 -30.15 55.82
N LYS A 215 16.50 -28.88 55.87
CA LYS A 215 16.21 -28.09 54.66
C LYS A 215 17.46 -27.86 53.80
N ILE A 216 18.60 -27.58 54.44
CA ILE A 216 19.89 -27.45 53.75
C ILE A 216 20.26 -28.77 53.07
N GLN A 217 20.14 -29.90 53.78
CA GLN A 217 20.43 -31.22 53.20
C GLN A 217 19.53 -31.54 51.99
N GLN A 218 18.24 -31.22 52.05
CA GLN A 218 17.33 -31.38 50.91
C GLN A 218 17.70 -30.50 49.71
N LEU A 219 18.10 -29.24 49.96
CA LEU A 219 18.52 -28.33 48.89
C LEU A 219 19.83 -28.79 48.24
N VAL A 220 20.79 -29.28 49.03
CA VAL A 220 22.05 -29.85 48.52
C VAL A 220 21.76 -31.05 47.63
N LEU A 221 20.92 -31.98 48.08
CA LEU A 221 20.51 -33.14 47.29
C LEU A 221 19.83 -32.74 45.97
N LYS A 222 18.97 -31.71 46.00
CA LYS A 222 18.33 -31.20 44.79
C LYS A 222 19.35 -30.57 43.82
N CYS A 223 20.33 -29.82 44.33
CA CYS A 223 21.38 -29.23 43.51
C CYS A 223 22.28 -30.29 42.88
N THR A 224 22.64 -31.35 43.62
CA THR A 224 23.43 -32.46 43.08
C THR A 224 22.71 -33.19 41.95
N ASN A 225 21.41 -33.44 42.10
CA ASN A 225 20.61 -34.10 41.06
C ASN A 225 20.50 -33.23 39.80
N LEU A 226 20.19 -31.94 39.94
CA LEU A 226 20.12 -31.03 38.80
C LEU A 226 21.47 -30.89 38.07
N SER A 227 22.59 -30.90 38.80
CA SER A 227 23.93 -30.91 38.21
C SER A 227 24.21 -32.18 37.42
N GLN A 228 23.77 -33.35 37.91
CA GLN A 228 23.90 -34.62 37.20
C GLN A 228 23.05 -34.63 35.92
N ASP A 229 21.82 -34.14 35.98
CA ASP A 229 20.93 -34.03 34.82
C ASP A 229 21.53 -33.09 33.75
N ALA A 230 22.08 -31.95 34.15
CA ALA A 230 22.75 -31.03 33.24
C ALA A 230 23.98 -31.66 32.57
N GLN A 231 24.77 -32.44 33.32
CA GLN A 231 25.92 -33.17 32.78
C GLN A 231 25.49 -34.27 31.80
N LYS A 232 24.39 -34.97 32.10
CA LYS A 232 23.81 -35.99 31.22
C LYS A 232 23.36 -35.39 29.89
N MET A 233 22.59 -34.29 29.91
CA MET A 233 22.17 -33.60 28.68
C MET A 233 23.36 -33.09 27.84
N ARG A 234 24.42 -32.60 28.51
CA ARG A 234 25.66 -32.20 27.82
C ARG A 234 26.31 -33.39 27.10
N ASN A 235 26.38 -34.55 27.75
CA ASN A 235 26.94 -35.76 27.16
C ASN A 235 26.08 -36.29 26.01
N GLU A 236 24.74 -36.21 26.13
CA GLU A 236 23.80 -36.56 25.06
C GLU A 236 23.98 -35.66 23.83
N MET A 237 24.10 -34.34 24.01
CA MET A 237 24.43 -33.43 22.91
C MET A 237 25.75 -33.82 22.23
N ILE A 238 26.81 -34.07 23.01
CA ILE A 238 28.11 -34.46 22.46
C ILE A 238 28.01 -35.79 21.69
N SER A 239 27.22 -36.74 22.18
CA SER A 239 26.96 -38.02 21.50
C SER A 239 26.20 -37.81 20.19
N GLU A 240 25.17 -36.97 20.14
CA GLU A 240 24.46 -36.64 18.88
C GLU A 240 25.38 -36.01 17.84
N TYR A 241 26.35 -35.17 18.26
CA TYR A 241 27.35 -34.61 17.35
C TYR A 241 28.41 -35.62 16.89
N GLN A 242 28.64 -36.72 17.63
CA GLN A 242 29.64 -37.75 17.30
C GLN A 242 29.06 -38.99 16.61
N ASP A 243 27.79 -39.33 16.83
CA ASP A 243 27.08 -40.41 16.11
C ASP A 243 26.80 -40.06 14.65
N GLU A 244 26.92 -38.78 14.29
CA GLU A 244 27.14 -38.35 12.92
C GLU A 244 28.58 -38.64 12.46
N ASN A 245 28.93 -39.93 12.40
CA ASN A 245 29.89 -40.42 11.41
C ASN A 245 29.31 -40.18 10.00
N ARG A 246 29.23 -38.91 9.58
CA ARG A 246 29.03 -38.53 8.19
C ARG A 246 30.29 -38.95 7.47
N SER A 247 30.26 -40.15 6.91
CA SER A 247 31.15 -40.51 5.81
C SER A 247 31.30 -39.29 4.88
N PRO A 248 32.53 -38.89 4.48
CA PRO A 248 32.76 -37.73 3.61
C PRO A 248 31.83 -37.71 2.37
N ASN A 249 31.41 -38.89 1.91
CA ASN A 249 30.47 -39.07 0.80
C ASN A 249 29.04 -38.57 1.07
N LYS A 250 28.53 -38.68 2.31
CA LYS A 250 27.18 -38.19 2.67
C LYS A 250 27.15 -36.66 2.69
N SER A 251 28.18 -36.03 3.26
CA SER A 251 28.36 -34.57 3.25
C SER A 251 28.51 -34.00 1.83
N HIS A 252 29.30 -34.67 0.99
CA HIS A 252 29.48 -34.25 -0.40
C HIS A 252 28.19 -34.32 -1.23
N ARG A 253 27.40 -35.39 -1.07
CA ARG A 253 26.09 -35.54 -1.73
C ARG A 253 25.11 -34.46 -1.31
N GLU A 254 25.06 -34.14 -0.02
CA GLU A 254 24.17 -33.12 0.52
C GLU A 254 24.56 -31.72 0.05
N ASN A 255 25.88 -31.42 0.00
CA ASN A 255 26.39 -30.16 -0.54
C ASN A 255 26.13 -30.03 -2.04
N HIS A 256 26.25 -31.11 -2.81
CA HIS A 256 25.87 -31.10 -4.22
C HIS A 256 24.37 -30.81 -4.40
N LEU A 257 23.50 -31.40 -3.59
CA LEU A 257 22.06 -31.12 -3.63
C LEU A 257 21.75 -29.68 -3.24
N ARG A 258 22.37 -29.15 -2.17
CA ARG A 258 22.27 -27.73 -1.78
C ARG A 258 22.68 -26.81 -2.92
N ASN A 259 23.82 -27.07 -3.56
CA ASN A 259 24.29 -26.28 -4.70
C ASN A 259 23.33 -26.36 -5.90
N LYS A 260 22.72 -27.51 -6.14
CA LYS A 260 21.69 -27.67 -7.19
C LYS A 260 20.45 -26.84 -6.87
N MET A 261 19.96 -26.90 -5.63
CA MET A 261 18.80 -26.11 -5.19
C MET A 261 19.10 -24.62 -5.24
N GLN A 262 20.28 -24.18 -4.80
CA GLN A 262 20.68 -22.77 -4.85
C GLN A 262 20.74 -22.22 -6.29
N LYS A 263 21.22 -23.02 -7.25
CA LYS A 263 21.18 -22.65 -8.67
C LYS A 263 19.76 -22.54 -9.21
N GLU A 264 18.86 -23.41 -8.76
CA GLU A 264 17.46 -23.39 -9.18
C GLU A 264 16.73 -22.18 -8.58
N ILE A 265 17.00 -21.86 -7.32
CA ILE A 265 16.52 -20.63 -6.66
C ILE A 265 16.97 -19.41 -7.46
N LYS A 266 18.27 -19.30 -7.78
CA LYS A 266 18.78 -18.17 -8.57
C LYS A 266 18.08 -18.02 -9.92
N LYS A 267 17.87 -19.12 -10.65
CA LYS A 267 17.13 -19.07 -11.92
C LYS A 267 15.68 -18.60 -11.75
N ARG A 268 15.02 -19.01 -10.67
CA ARG A 268 13.66 -18.56 -10.38
C ARG A 268 13.64 -17.09 -9.99
N ASP A 269 14.64 -16.62 -9.25
CA ASP A 269 14.80 -15.20 -8.91
C ASP A 269 15.03 -14.34 -10.17
N ASP A 270 15.86 -14.81 -11.10
CA ASP A 270 16.06 -14.14 -12.40
C ASP A 270 14.73 -14.04 -13.18
N ILE A 271 13.94 -15.11 -13.24
CA ILE A 271 12.61 -15.10 -13.88
C ILE A 271 11.64 -14.16 -13.16
N ILE A 272 11.64 -14.15 -11.82
CA ILE A 272 10.80 -13.23 -11.03
C ILE A 272 11.19 -11.78 -11.32
N PHE A 273 12.47 -11.49 -11.46
CA PHE A 273 12.96 -10.16 -11.82
C PHE A 273 12.47 -9.75 -13.22
N ASP A 274 12.63 -10.63 -14.22
CA ASP A 274 12.15 -10.36 -15.59
C ASP A 274 10.63 -10.10 -15.63
N LEU A 275 9.84 -10.92 -14.91
CA LEU A 275 8.39 -10.75 -14.82
C LEU A 275 7.99 -9.46 -14.10
N LYS A 276 8.76 -9.01 -13.11
CA LYS A 276 8.53 -7.72 -12.44
C LYS A 276 8.77 -6.57 -13.40
N CYS A 277 9.89 -6.58 -14.14
CA CYS A 277 10.17 -5.58 -15.15
C CYS A 277 9.09 -5.55 -16.26
N GLU A 278 8.61 -6.71 -16.70
CA GLU A 278 7.50 -6.80 -17.65
C GLU A 278 6.20 -6.22 -17.08
N ASN A 279 5.88 -6.53 -15.83
CA ASN A 279 4.72 -5.98 -15.14
C ASN A 279 4.79 -4.46 -15.01
N ASP A 280 5.96 -3.90 -14.67
CA ASP A 280 6.16 -2.45 -14.59
C ASP A 280 5.98 -1.78 -15.96
N ASN A 281 6.46 -2.42 -17.03
CA ASN A 281 6.23 -1.95 -18.40
C ASN A 281 4.74 -2.00 -18.79
N ILE A 282 4.01 -3.05 -18.40
CA ILE A 282 2.56 -3.15 -18.62
C ILE A 282 1.82 -2.05 -17.84
N ILE A 283 2.20 -1.78 -16.59
CA ILE A 283 1.61 -0.70 -15.79
C ILE A 283 1.84 0.66 -16.47
N ALA A 284 3.07 0.94 -16.93
CA ALA A 284 3.39 2.21 -17.60
C ALA A 284 2.64 2.38 -18.93
N THR A 285 2.56 1.32 -19.73
CA THR A 285 1.81 1.36 -21.00
C THR A 285 0.30 1.50 -20.77
N ASN A 286 -0.27 0.80 -19.78
CA ASN A 286 -1.67 0.92 -19.41
C ASN A 286 -2.00 2.34 -18.93
N LYS A 287 -1.13 2.95 -18.12
CA LYS A 287 -1.26 4.36 -17.73
C LYS A 287 -1.32 5.29 -18.94
N ARG A 288 -0.42 5.11 -19.92
CA ARG A 288 -0.40 5.90 -21.16
C ARG A 288 -1.66 5.71 -22.01
N TYR A 289 -2.17 4.48 -22.12
CA TYR A 289 -3.43 4.21 -22.83
C TYR A 289 -4.63 4.84 -22.12
N LYS A 290 -4.66 4.79 -20.78
CA LYS A 290 -5.70 5.44 -19.98
C LYS A 290 -5.72 6.96 -20.21
N GLU A 291 -4.55 7.61 -20.19
CA GLU A 291 -4.42 9.05 -20.51
C GLU A 291 -4.87 9.39 -21.94
N LYS A 292 -4.59 8.50 -22.91
CA LYS A 292 -5.05 8.67 -24.29
C LYS A 292 -6.58 8.56 -24.39
N VAL A 293 -7.18 7.61 -23.69
CA VAL A 293 -8.63 7.43 -23.66
C VAL A 293 -9.32 8.64 -23.04
N THR A 294 -8.85 9.14 -21.90
CA THR A 294 -9.44 10.34 -21.26
C THR A 294 -9.34 11.58 -22.14
N THR A 295 -8.24 11.73 -22.89
CA THR A 295 -8.08 12.81 -23.87
C THR A 295 -9.08 12.68 -25.02
N MET A 296 -9.27 11.47 -25.56
CA MET A 296 -10.25 11.21 -26.62
C MET A 296 -11.69 11.41 -26.13
N GLU A 297 -12.02 10.99 -24.91
CA GLU A 297 -13.33 11.23 -24.29
C GLU A 297 -13.63 12.73 -24.18
N LYS A 298 -12.64 13.54 -23.78
CA LYS A 298 -12.78 15.00 -23.75
C LYS A 298 -13.04 15.57 -25.14
N GLN A 299 -12.27 15.15 -26.14
CA GLN A 299 -12.46 15.60 -27.53
C GLN A 299 -13.83 15.22 -28.08
N LEU A 300 -14.32 14.00 -27.79
CA LEU A 300 -15.65 13.56 -28.17
C LEU A 300 -16.74 14.41 -27.52
N LYS A 301 -16.58 14.75 -26.24
CA LYS A 301 -17.51 15.64 -25.53
C LYS A 301 -17.55 17.04 -26.15
N ASP A 302 -16.39 17.60 -26.48
CA ASP A 302 -16.30 18.92 -27.12
C ASP A 302 -16.95 18.92 -28.51
N LEU A 303 -16.71 17.87 -29.31
CA LEU A 303 -17.35 17.68 -30.62
C LEU A 303 -18.85 17.47 -30.50
N HIS A 304 -19.31 16.70 -29.51
CA HIS A 304 -20.73 16.50 -29.25
C HIS A 304 -21.42 17.83 -28.92
N ASN A 305 -20.82 18.65 -28.05
CA ASN A 305 -21.38 19.98 -27.73
C ASN A 305 -21.49 20.85 -28.98
N LYS A 306 -20.46 20.86 -29.84
CA LYS A 306 -20.49 21.60 -31.10
C LYS A 306 -21.61 21.12 -32.04
N VAL A 307 -21.90 19.82 -32.06
CA VAL A 307 -23.02 19.28 -32.84
C VAL A 307 -24.36 19.77 -32.28
N LEU A 308 -24.52 19.81 -30.95
CA LEU A 308 -25.73 20.36 -30.33
C LEU A 308 -25.92 21.85 -30.66
N ASP A 309 -24.85 22.64 -30.62
CA ASP A 309 -24.92 24.08 -30.96
C ASP A 309 -25.30 24.31 -32.43
N LEU A 310 -24.78 23.48 -33.34
CA LEU A 310 -25.13 23.51 -34.76
C LEU A 310 -26.57 23.07 -35.00
N ASP A 311 -27.06 22.06 -34.29
CA ASP A 311 -28.46 21.62 -34.38
C ASP A 311 -29.42 22.70 -33.86
N ALA A 312 -29.08 23.37 -32.75
CA ALA A 312 -29.83 24.52 -32.26
C ALA A 312 -29.87 25.66 -33.29
N SER A 313 -28.74 26.00 -33.89
CA SER A 313 -28.64 27.02 -34.94
C SER A 313 -29.44 26.66 -36.19
N LEU A 314 -29.42 25.38 -36.60
CA LEU A 314 -30.23 24.88 -37.73
C LEU A 314 -31.73 24.97 -37.45
N ASN A 315 -32.15 24.66 -36.23
CA ASN A 315 -33.54 24.78 -35.82
C ASN A 315 -34.00 26.24 -35.80
N GLU A 316 -33.16 27.17 -35.32
CA GLU A 316 -33.45 28.61 -35.41
C GLU A 316 -33.61 29.09 -36.86
N LEU A 317 -32.68 28.71 -37.74
CA LEU A 317 -32.76 29.05 -39.16
C LEU A 317 -34.00 28.45 -39.83
N ARG A 318 -34.41 27.24 -39.45
CA ARG A 318 -35.64 26.62 -39.94
C ARG A 318 -36.87 27.45 -39.59
N VAL A 319 -36.97 27.88 -38.33
CA VAL A 319 -38.07 28.76 -37.87
C VAL A 319 -38.06 30.08 -38.64
N ILE A 320 -36.90 30.69 -38.87
CA ILE A 320 -36.78 31.93 -39.66
C ILE A 320 -37.26 31.73 -41.10
N VAL A 321 -36.92 30.59 -41.71
CA VAL A 321 -37.38 30.25 -43.07
C VAL A 321 -38.89 30.06 -43.11
N GLU A 322 -39.48 29.37 -42.13
CA GLU A 322 -40.94 29.20 -42.01
C GLU A 322 -41.64 30.56 -41.90
N LEU A 323 -41.19 31.45 -41.00
CA LEU A 323 -41.74 32.80 -40.86
C LEU A 323 -41.63 33.64 -42.14
N LYS A 324 -40.51 33.53 -42.86
CA LYS A 324 -40.33 34.23 -44.14
C LYS A 324 -41.26 33.68 -45.22
N ASN A 325 -41.47 32.38 -45.27
CA ASN A 325 -42.40 31.75 -46.21
C ASN A 325 -43.85 32.20 -45.93
N GLU A 326 -44.27 32.25 -44.67
CA GLU A 326 -45.59 32.78 -44.29
C GLU A 326 -45.76 34.25 -44.72
N ARG A 327 -44.71 35.07 -44.59
CA ARG A 327 -44.74 36.46 -45.06
C ARG A 327 -44.82 36.56 -46.58
N ILE A 328 -44.09 35.71 -47.31
CA ILE A 328 -44.17 35.64 -48.77
C ILE A 328 -45.59 35.26 -49.19
N GLU A 329 -46.19 34.24 -48.59
CA GLU A 329 -47.56 33.82 -48.89
C GLU A 329 -48.58 34.95 -48.66
N THR A 330 -48.41 35.70 -47.57
CA THR A 330 -49.23 36.88 -47.26
C THR A 330 -49.08 37.97 -48.32
N LEU A 331 -47.84 38.30 -48.72
CA LEU A 331 -47.55 39.29 -49.75
C LEU A 331 -48.06 38.86 -51.13
N GLU A 332 -47.95 37.57 -51.47
CA GLU A 332 -48.49 37.02 -52.71
C GLU A 332 -50.01 37.12 -52.75
N LYS A 333 -50.68 36.90 -51.61
CA LYS A 333 -52.13 37.10 -51.49
C LYS A 333 -52.51 38.57 -51.68
N GLU A 334 -51.84 39.49 -50.99
CA GLU A 334 -52.04 40.93 -51.15
C GLU A 334 -51.84 41.34 -52.62
N ASN A 335 -50.80 40.85 -53.28
CA ASN A 335 -50.50 41.16 -54.68
C ASN A 335 -51.57 40.61 -55.65
N ARG A 336 -52.10 39.41 -55.39
CA ARG A 336 -53.26 38.87 -56.12
C ARG A 336 -54.48 39.77 -55.94
N ASP A 337 -54.81 40.13 -54.70
CA ASP A 337 -55.95 41.01 -54.39
C ASP A 337 -55.82 42.38 -55.09
N TYR A 338 -54.61 42.97 -55.12
CA TYR A 338 -54.35 44.20 -55.87
C TYR A 338 -54.48 44.03 -57.38
N SER A 339 -53.98 42.91 -57.93
CA SER A 339 -54.10 42.61 -59.36
C SER A 339 -55.56 42.44 -59.78
N ASP A 340 -56.37 41.77 -58.95
CA ASP A 340 -57.81 41.61 -59.18
C ASP A 340 -58.55 42.95 -59.13
N GLN A 341 -58.21 43.82 -58.16
CA GLN A 341 -58.74 45.19 -58.09
C GLN A 341 -58.37 46.03 -59.32
N LEU A 342 -57.12 45.95 -59.79
CA LEU A 342 -56.67 46.65 -60.99
C LEU A 342 -57.38 46.13 -62.25
N SER A 343 -57.57 44.82 -62.37
CA SER A 343 -58.37 44.22 -63.44
C SER A 343 -59.79 44.76 -63.42
N TYR A 344 -60.44 44.78 -62.26
CA TYR A 344 -61.79 45.33 -62.08
C TYR A 344 -61.87 46.82 -62.46
N ILE A 345 -60.89 47.64 -62.06
CA ILE A 345 -60.82 49.06 -62.44
C ILE A 345 -60.61 49.23 -63.96
N ASN A 346 -59.77 48.42 -64.58
CA ASN A 346 -59.55 48.48 -66.02
C ASN A 346 -60.79 48.03 -66.80
N GLU A 347 -61.47 46.99 -66.34
CA GLU A 347 -62.69 46.44 -66.95
C GLU A 347 -63.88 47.43 -66.86
N THR A 348 -64.01 48.12 -65.71
CA THR A 348 -64.95 49.24 -65.53
C THR A 348 -64.57 50.48 -66.35
N ARG A 349 -63.28 50.76 -66.56
CA ARG A 349 -62.82 51.82 -67.48
C ARG A 349 -63.07 51.48 -68.95
N SER A 350 -62.93 50.23 -69.38
CA SER A 350 -63.23 49.81 -70.76
C SER A 350 -64.72 49.80 -71.07
N THR A 351 -65.57 49.37 -70.12
CA THR A 351 -67.03 49.46 -70.26
C THR A 351 -67.53 50.91 -70.27
N CYS A 352 -66.78 51.85 -69.68
CA CYS A 352 -67.06 53.29 -69.77
C CYS A 352 -66.57 53.93 -71.09
N LYS A 353 -65.60 53.33 -71.79
CA LYS A 353 -65.16 53.80 -73.13
C LYS A 353 -66.17 53.49 -74.24
N ASP A 354 -66.95 52.42 -74.11
CA ASP A 354 -68.03 52.10 -75.06
C ASP A 354 -69.31 52.90 -74.78
N ALA A 355 -69.36 53.67 -73.68
CA ALA A 355 -70.53 54.44 -73.26
C ALA A 355 -70.30 55.94 -73.07
N SER A 356 -69.15 56.52 -73.46
CA SER A 356 -68.99 57.99 -73.52
C SER A 356 -67.83 58.44 -74.42
N SER A 357 -68.15 58.74 -75.68
CA SER A 357 -67.71 60.04 -76.20
C SER A 357 -68.32 61.10 -75.28
N SER A 358 -67.51 61.97 -74.69
CA SER A 358 -67.91 62.99 -73.71
C SER A 358 -68.18 62.49 -72.29
N ILE A 359 -67.13 62.35 -71.49
CA ILE A 359 -67.23 62.76 -70.09
C ILE A 359 -65.95 63.50 -69.69
N GLU A 360 -66.10 64.82 -69.59
CA GLU A 360 -65.12 65.71 -69.01
C GLU A 360 -64.81 65.27 -67.58
N MET A 361 -63.51 65.12 -67.31
CA MET A 361 -62.82 65.68 -66.15
C MET A 361 -63.74 66.22 -65.05
N PHE A 362 -64.20 65.33 -64.16
CA PHE A 362 -64.59 65.74 -62.82
C PHE A 362 -63.41 65.52 -61.88
N GLU A 363 -62.76 66.62 -61.55
CA GLU A 363 -61.98 66.80 -60.33
C GLU A 363 -62.80 66.31 -59.14
N PHE A 364 -62.40 65.19 -58.53
CA PHE A 364 -62.79 64.90 -57.17
C PHE A 364 -61.75 65.52 -56.24
N SER A 365 -62.01 66.76 -55.85
CA SER A 365 -61.40 67.38 -54.69
C SER A 365 -61.76 66.58 -53.44
N CYS A 366 -60.90 65.63 -53.04
CA CYS A 366 -60.91 65.14 -51.66
C CYS A 366 -60.07 66.07 -50.79
N SER A 367 -60.81 67.02 -50.26
CA SER A 367 -60.62 67.80 -49.04
C SER A 367 -59.37 67.57 -48.17
N THR A 368 -58.78 68.71 -47.87
CA THR A 368 -57.92 69.12 -46.77
C THR A 368 -58.45 68.79 -45.37
N TYR A 369 -58.71 67.52 -45.04
CA TYR A 369 -58.99 67.12 -43.65
C TYR A 369 -58.37 65.76 -43.31
N HIS A 370 -57.04 65.72 -43.14
CA HIS A 370 -56.37 64.92 -42.11
C HIS A 370 -54.87 65.26 -41.98
N THR A 371 -54.57 66.54 -41.73
CA THR A 371 -53.21 66.98 -41.34
C THR A 371 -52.98 66.94 -39.82
N VAL A 372 -53.82 66.22 -39.06
CA VAL A 372 -53.70 66.19 -37.57
C VAL A 372 -53.54 64.78 -37.00
N HIS A 373 -53.73 63.71 -37.78
CA HIS A 373 -53.64 62.33 -37.24
C HIS A 373 -52.37 61.55 -37.59
N ASN A 374 -51.48 62.09 -38.44
CA ASN A 374 -50.19 61.47 -38.76
C ASN A 374 -49.00 61.98 -37.93
N SER A 375 -49.17 63.03 -37.11
CA SER A 375 -48.08 63.53 -36.26
C SER A 375 -47.83 62.63 -35.04
N ILE A 376 -48.89 62.09 -34.43
CA ILE A 376 -48.79 61.23 -33.24
C ILE A 376 -48.23 59.84 -33.61
N ALA A 377 -48.54 59.32 -34.80
CA ALA A 377 -48.03 58.04 -35.28
C ALA A 377 -46.55 58.11 -35.73
N MET A 378 -46.11 59.22 -36.33
CA MET A 378 -44.69 59.45 -36.64
C MET A 378 -43.85 59.69 -35.37
N GLU A 379 -44.36 60.44 -34.39
CA GLU A 379 -43.67 60.61 -33.10
C GLU A 379 -43.62 59.30 -32.30
N SER A 380 -44.66 58.46 -32.38
CA SER A 380 -44.69 57.13 -31.77
C SER A 380 -43.67 56.17 -32.41
N LEU A 381 -43.58 56.16 -33.74
CA LEU A 381 -42.59 55.33 -34.45
C LEU A 381 -41.16 55.82 -34.23
N GLY A 382 -40.93 57.14 -34.24
CA GLY A 382 -39.63 57.73 -33.93
C GLY A 382 -39.19 57.43 -32.50
N LYS A 383 -40.12 57.49 -31.53
CA LYS A 383 -39.86 57.12 -30.14
C LYS A 383 -39.61 55.62 -29.97
N SER A 384 -40.36 54.76 -30.66
CA SER A 384 -40.13 53.31 -30.66
C SER A 384 -38.81 52.94 -31.33
N LEU A 385 -38.40 53.62 -32.41
CA LEU A 385 -37.10 53.42 -33.05
C LEU A 385 -35.95 53.84 -32.14
N LEU A 386 -36.11 54.96 -31.43
CA LEU A 386 -35.15 55.41 -30.42
C LEU A 386 -35.06 54.42 -29.26
N ASP A 387 -36.19 53.93 -28.73
CA ASP A 387 -36.21 52.94 -27.65
C ASP A 387 -35.59 51.60 -28.09
N ILE A 388 -35.83 51.16 -29.33
CA ILE A 388 -35.20 49.96 -29.91
C ILE A 388 -33.69 50.17 -30.06
N GLN A 389 -33.24 51.30 -30.64
CA GLN A 389 -31.82 51.60 -30.77
C GLN A 389 -31.12 51.74 -29.41
N LEU A 390 -31.80 52.32 -28.42
CA LEU A 390 -31.26 52.50 -27.09
C LEU A 390 -31.15 51.13 -26.39
N LYS A 391 -32.14 50.26 -26.55
CA LYS A 391 -32.12 48.89 -26.03
C LYS A 391 -31.08 48.00 -26.74
N GLU A 392 -30.92 48.16 -28.05
CA GLU A 392 -29.84 47.50 -28.80
C GLU A 392 -28.47 47.99 -28.32
N LYS A 393 -28.30 49.30 -28.09
CA LYS A 393 -27.05 49.86 -27.54
C LYS A 393 -26.77 49.41 -26.10
N GLU A 394 -27.79 49.28 -25.27
CA GLU A 394 -27.66 48.71 -23.92
C GLU A 394 -27.25 47.24 -23.97
N ASN A 395 -27.84 46.45 -24.87
CA ASN A 395 -27.45 45.06 -25.09
C ASN A 395 -26.03 44.91 -25.64
N GLU A 396 -25.63 45.75 -26.60
CA GLU A 396 -24.24 45.78 -27.11
C GLU A 396 -23.26 46.13 -25.99
N MET A 397 -23.59 47.11 -25.14
CA MET A 397 -22.78 47.47 -23.98
C MET A 397 -22.72 46.35 -22.95
N PHE A 398 -23.81 45.63 -22.72
CA PHE A 398 -23.85 44.48 -21.81
C PHE A 398 -22.95 43.35 -22.34
N GLN A 399 -23.09 42.99 -23.61
CA GLN A 399 -22.24 41.99 -24.26
C GLN A 399 -20.75 42.40 -24.26
N SER A 400 -20.46 43.69 -24.44
CA SER A 400 -19.08 44.19 -24.37
C SER A 400 -18.49 44.02 -22.97
N LYS A 401 -19.26 44.34 -21.91
CA LYS A 401 -18.84 44.14 -20.52
C LYS A 401 -18.65 42.68 -20.16
N GLU A 402 -19.50 41.80 -20.70
CA GLU A 402 -19.37 40.35 -20.52
C GLU A 402 -18.08 39.83 -21.17
N LYS A 403 -17.81 40.23 -22.43
CA LYS A 403 -16.55 39.93 -23.12
C LYS A 403 -15.31 40.47 -22.39
N ASP A 404 -15.41 41.67 -21.80
CA ASP A 404 -14.32 42.24 -21.00
C ASP A 404 -14.07 41.44 -19.71
N SER A 405 -15.13 40.94 -19.07
CA SER A 405 -15.04 40.05 -17.89
C SER A 405 -14.42 38.70 -18.25
N GLU A 406 -14.84 38.09 -19.36
CA GLU A 406 -14.24 36.85 -19.88
C GLU A 406 -12.77 37.04 -20.24
N MET A 407 -12.43 38.15 -20.91
CA MET A 407 -11.04 38.48 -21.24
C MET A 407 -10.18 38.69 -19.99
N PHE A 408 -10.75 39.27 -18.93
CA PHE A 408 -10.06 39.40 -17.64
C PHE A 408 -9.79 38.03 -17.00
N GLN A 409 -10.78 37.14 -16.98
CA GLN A 409 -10.62 35.77 -16.47
C GLN A 409 -9.59 34.98 -17.29
N LEU A 410 -9.60 35.11 -18.62
CA LEU A 410 -8.64 34.46 -19.50
C LEU A 410 -7.22 34.94 -19.25
N LYS A 411 -7.03 36.26 -19.05
CA LYS A 411 -5.73 36.85 -18.70
C LYS A 411 -5.22 36.34 -17.36
N GLU A 412 -6.10 36.20 -16.36
CA GLU A 412 -5.70 35.69 -15.06
C GLU A 412 -5.36 34.19 -15.11
N MET A 413 -6.13 33.39 -15.85
CA MET A 413 -5.77 31.99 -16.10
C MET A 413 -4.44 31.85 -16.81
N LEU A 414 -4.17 32.70 -17.81
CA LEU A 414 -2.88 32.72 -18.52
C LEU A 414 -1.73 33.11 -17.59
N ARG A 415 -1.94 34.07 -16.69
CA ARG A 415 -0.96 34.47 -15.67
C ARG A 415 -0.63 33.31 -14.74
N LEU A 416 -1.64 32.60 -14.24
CA LEU A 416 -1.45 31.43 -13.39
C LEU A 416 -0.75 30.27 -14.13
N ALA A 417 -1.11 30.04 -15.40
CA ALA A 417 -0.46 29.02 -16.24
C ALA A 417 1.02 29.32 -16.49
N ASN A 418 1.40 30.59 -16.63
CA ASN A 418 2.81 30.97 -16.77
C ASN A 418 3.59 30.75 -15.47
N ILE A 419 3.02 31.09 -14.31
CA ILE A 419 3.67 30.83 -13.01
C ILE A 419 3.89 29.32 -12.80
N THR A 420 2.90 28.48 -13.15
CA THR A 420 3.06 27.02 -13.02
C THR A 420 4.11 26.47 -13.99
N LYS A 421 4.17 27.01 -15.21
CA LYS A 421 5.22 26.69 -16.18
C LYS A 421 6.61 27.02 -15.64
N ASP A 422 6.82 28.23 -15.13
CA ASP A 422 8.13 28.66 -14.60
C ASP A 422 8.58 27.78 -13.42
N ASN A 423 7.65 27.43 -12.51
CA ASN A 423 7.91 26.50 -11.41
C ASN A 423 8.30 25.09 -11.89
N LEU A 424 7.69 24.61 -12.98
CA LEU A 424 8.03 23.31 -13.57
C LEU A 424 9.40 23.35 -14.25
N GLU A 425 9.75 24.44 -14.94
CA GLU A 425 11.07 24.62 -15.54
C GLU A 425 12.18 24.65 -14.48
N GLU A 426 11.95 25.27 -13.33
CA GLU A 426 12.88 25.25 -12.20
C GLU A 426 13.07 23.82 -11.64
N LYS A 427 11.97 23.06 -11.49
CA LYS A 427 12.03 21.65 -11.06
C LYS A 427 12.76 20.77 -12.07
N ILE A 428 12.55 20.98 -13.36
CA ILE A 428 13.27 20.24 -14.41
C ILE A 428 14.78 20.55 -14.33
N SER A 429 15.14 21.82 -14.12
CA SER A 429 16.53 22.25 -13.96
C SER A 429 17.21 21.63 -12.74
N SER A 430 16.51 21.54 -11.59
CA SER A 430 17.06 20.92 -10.38
C SER A 430 17.21 19.39 -10.50
N LEU A 431 16.26 18.72 -11.17
CA LEU A 431 16.35 17.30 -11.47
C LEU A 431 17.51 17.00 -12.44
N ALA A 432 17.68 17.80 -13.48
CA ALA A 432 18.79 17.65 -14.43
C ALA A 432 20.16 17.76 -13.73
N LYS A 433 20.31 18.70 -12.79
CA LYS A 433 21.53 18.81 -11.95
C LYS A 433 21.75 17.55 -11.11
N THR A 434 20.68 17.01 -10.52
CA THR A 434 20.76 15.81 -9.68
C THR A 434 21.16 14.57 -10.50
N ILE A 435 20.59 14.42 -11.70
CA ILE A 435 20.95 13.33 -12.64
C ILE A 435 22.44 13.40 -12.98
N ASN A 436 22.94 14.58 -13.35
CA ASN A 436 24.36 14.75 -13.69
C ASN A 436 25.28 14.40 -12.51
N VAL A 437 24.91 14.75 -11.27
CA VAL A 437 25.67 14.33 -10.07
C VAL A 437 25.68 12.81 -9.90
N LEU A 438 24.57 12.13 -10.17
CA LEU A 438 24.48 10.67 -10.08
C LEU A 438 25.26 9.97 -11.19
N GLU A 439 25.23 10.49 -12.41
CA GLU A 439 26.01 9.98 -13.55
C GLU A 439 27.52 10.07 -13.26
N ASN A 440 27.99 11.19 -12.70
CA ASN A 440 29.40 11.34 -12.30
C ASN A 440 29.79 10.33 -11.21
N LYS A 441 28.93 10.11 -10.21
CA LYS A 441 29.18 9.10 -9.15
C LYS A 441 29.19 7.66 -9.70
N LEU A 442 28.39 7.39 -10.72
CA LEU A 442 28.39 6.08 -11.38
C LEU A 442 29.70 5.87 -12.15
N HIS A 443 30.15 6.87 -12.89
CA HIS A 443 31.41 6.82 -13.64
C HIS A 443 32.63 6.64 -12.72
N GLU A 444 32.63 7.29 -11.54
CA GLU A 444 33.67 7.11 -10.52
C GLU A 444 33.70 5.67 -9.97
N LYS A 445 32.52 5.05 -9.77
CA LYS A 445 32.42 3.65 -9.35
C LYS A 445 32.92 2.67 -10.42
N ASP A 446 32.55 2.88 -11.68
CA ASP A 446 33.01 2.02 -12.78
C ASP A 446 34.54 2.08 -12.92
N SER A 447 35.13 3.28 -12.79
CA SER A 447 36.58 3.46 -12.78
C SER A 447 37.26 2.73 -11.62
N ASN A 448 36.65 2.73 -10.42
CA ASN A 448 37.16 2.00 -9.26
C ASN A 448 37.09 0.48 -9.44
N VAL A 449 36.02 -0.04 -10.07
CA VAL A 449 35.89 -1.48 -10.37
C VAL A 449 36.97 -1.94 -11.35
N ASP A 450 37.29 -1.15 -12.37
CA ASP A 450 38.34 -1.50 -13.33
C ASP A 450 39.74 -1.42 -12.70
N ASN A 451 39.99 -0.46 -11.81
CA ASN A 451 41.21 -0.42 -10.99
C ASN A 451 41.35 -1.66 -10.08
N GLU A 452 40.25 -2.11 -9.47
CA GLU A 452 40.23 -3.31 -8.62
C GLU A 452 40.49 -4.58 -9.44
N LYS A 453 39.92 -4.69 -10.64
CA LYS A 453 40.23 -5.78 -11.58
C LYS A 453 41.70 -5.80 -11.98
N GLN A 454 42.28 -4.66 -12.36
CA GLN A 454 43.71 -4.58 -12.71
C GLN A 454 44.60 -4.96 -11.53
N MET A 455 44.27 -4.54 -10.31
CA MET A 455 45.00 -4.91 -9.11
C MET A 455 44.93 -6.42 -8.84
N ASN A 456 43.77 -7.04 -9.04
CA ASN A 456 43.59 -8.49 -8.90
C ASN A 456 44.32 -9.27 -10.02
N GLU A 457 44.42 -8.71 -11.22
CA GLU A 457 45.18 -9.27 -12.32
C GLU A 457 46.70 -9.20 -12.07
N MET A 458 47.23 -8.07 -11.59
CA MET A 458 48.64 -7.96 -11.17
C MET A 458 48.98 -8.95 -10.04
N LYS A 459 48.10 -9.10 -9.04
CA LYS A 459 48.27 -10.12 -7.98
C LYS A 459 48.30 -11.54 -8.53
N SER A 460 47.60 -11.80 -9.63
CA SER A 460 47.58 -13.10 -10.29
C SER A 460 48.85 -13.34 -11.11
N GLN A 461 49.43 -12.30 -11.73
CA GLN A 461 50.69 -12.38 -12.47
C GLN A 461 51.92 -12.55 -11.55
N LEU A 462 51.88 -12.02 -10.33
CA LEU A 462 52.92 -12.25 -9.30
C LEU A 462 52.91 -13.69 -8.72
N LYS A 463 51.97 -14.53 -9.14
CA LYS A 463 51.75 -15.89 -8.60
C LYS A 463 52.17 -17.01 -9.57
N LEU A 464 53.23 -16.79 -10.35
CA LEU A 464 53.84 -17.83 -11.20
C LEU A 464 55.12 -18.39 -10.56
N PRO A 465 55.23 -19.70 -10.32
CA PRO A 465 56.50 -20.38 -10.11
C PRO A 465 57.22 -20.60 -11.45
N ILE A 466 58.54 -20.41 -11.41
CA ILE A 466 59.51 -20.81 -12.43
C ILE A 466 59.53 -22.35 -12.53
N LEU A 467 59.41 -22.93 -13.73
CA LEU A 467 60.17 -24.09 -14.28
C LEU A 467 59.48 -24.62 -15.57
N ILE A 468 60.11 -24.52 -16.75
CA ILE A 468 60.90 -25.54 -17.51
C ILE A 468 60.08 -26.37 -18.53
N CYS A 469 60.68 -26.46 -19.73
CA CYS A 469 60.30 -27.11 -20.98
C CYS A 469 59.93 -28.60 -20.90
N THR A 470 59.06 -29.10 -21.80
CA THR A 470 59.43 -30.00 -22.95
C THR A 470 58.21 -30.39 -23.83
N ASN A 471 58.49 -30.41 -25.14
CA ASN A 471 57.95 -31.04 -26.36
C ASN A 471 56.75 -32.03 -26.43
N GLU A 472 56.30 -32.17 -27.70
CA GLU A 472 55.54 -33.25 -28.40
C GLU A 472 54.03 -32.98 -28.60
N GLU A 473 53.55 -32.62 -29.81
CA GLU A 473 53.37 -33.35 -31.08
C GLU A 473 51.98 -34.04 -31.25
N ASN A 474 51.30 -33.62 -32.32
CA ASN A 474 50.32 -34.33 -33.16
C ASN A 474 48.99 -34.87 -32.57
N ILE A 475 47.86 -34.45 -33.18
CA ILE A 475 46.98 -35.29 -34.02
C ILE A 475 45.86 -34.44 -34.66
N GLU A 476 45.66 -34.71 -35.95
CA GLU A 476 44.79 -34.11 -36.95
C GLU A 476 43.27 -34.46 -36.83
N LYS A 477 42.45 -33.68 -37.58
CA LYS A 477 41.23 -34.07 -38.35
C LYS A 477 39.99 -34.49 -37.53
N GLU A 478 38.72 -34.28 -37.92
CA GLU A 478 38.08 -34.13 -39.24
C GLU A 478 36.61 -33.67 -39.06
N CYS A 479 36.05 -33.00 -40.09
CA CYS A 479 34.66 -33.01 -40.59
C CYS A 479 33.45 -32.63 -39.68
N GLY A 480 32.41 -31.94 -40.16
CA GLY A 480 32.04 -31.58 -41.52
C GLY A 480 30.74 -30.75 -41.55
N ASN A 481 30.61 -29.99 -42.63
CA ASN A 481 29.47 -29.17 -43.02
C ASN A 481 28.22 -30.02 -43.32
N VAL A 482 27.03 -29.46 -43.03
CA VAL A 482 25.79 -29.82 -43.74
C VAL A 482 25.03 -28.53 -44.04
N VAL A 483 25.03 -28.18 -45.33
CA VAL A 483 24.14 -27.27 -46.06
C VAL A 483 22.91 -28.08 -46.51
N ILE A 484 21.79 -27.40 -46.79
CA ILE A 484 20.60 -27.75 -47.63
C ILE A 484 19.32 -27.30 -46.91
N THR A 485 18.28 -26.71 -47.49
CA THR A 485 18.02 -25.82 -48.66
C THR A 485 16.56 -25.37 -48.48
N THR A 486 16.23 -24.18 -48.98
CA THR A 486 14.87 -23.67 -49.18
C THR A 486 14.16 -24.41 -50.31
N SER A 487 12.85 -24.56 -50.22
CA SER A 487 11.99 -24.87 -51.37
C SER A 487 10.67 -24.11 -51.28
N ASP A 488 10.43 -23.38 -52.36
CA ASP A 488 9.26 -22.59 -52.73
C ASP A 488 8.03 -23.48 -53.01
N ILE A 489 6.82 -22.92 -52.85
CA ILE A 489 5.61 -23.35 -53.56
C ILE A 489 4.77 -22.09 -53.87
N ASP A 490 4.48 -21.96 -55.16
CA ASP A 490 3.77 -20.90 -55.88
C ASP A 490 2.25 -20.87 -55.67
N ASP A 491 1.69 -19.74 -56.09
CA ASP A 491 0.29 -19.38 -56.27
C ASP A 491 -0.40 -20.13 -57.43
N ASP A 492 -1.72 -20.36 -57.33
CA ASP A 492 -2.75 -19.85 -58.26
C ASP A 492 -4.09 -20.65 -58.23
N ASP A 493 -5.13 -19.94 -58.66
CA ASP A 493 -6.50 -20.35 -59.09
C ASP A 493 -7.71 -20.12 -58.15
N GLU A 494 -8.23 -18.89 -58.30
CA GLU A 494 -9.60 -18.43 -58.61
C GLU A 494 -10.90 -19.23 -58.34
N GLU A 495 -11.94 -18.39 -58.14
CA GLU A 495 -13.40 -18.55 -58.34
C GLU A 495 -14.36 -18.89 -57.17
N ASN A 496 -14.83 -17.80 -56.53
CA ASN A 496 -16.23 -17.30 -56.54
C ASN A 496 -17.35 -18.08 -55.80
N TRP A 497 -17.74 -17.63 -54.59
CA TRP A 497 -19.13 -17.67 -54.06
C TRP A 497 -19.39 -16.57 -52.98
N VAL A 498 -20.27 -15.64 -53.36
CA VAL A 498 -21.35 -14.94 -52.61
C VAL A 498 -21.25 -14.70 -51.10
N ASP A 499 -21.29 -13.41 -50.77
CA ASP A 499 -21.67 -12.66 -49.55
C ASP A 499 -22.33 -13.42 -48.37
N ASP A 500 -21.59 -13.52 -47.24
CA ASP A 500 -22.04 -13.31 -45.84
C ASP A 500 -20.96 -13.69 -44.77
N ASP A 501 -19.67 -13.37 -44.96
CA ASP A 501 -18.59 -13.98 -44.13
C ASP A 501 -17.41 -13.07 -43.67
N GLU A 502 -17.54 -11.74 -43.69
CA GLU A 502 -16.45 -10.82 -43.26
C GLU A 502 -16.06 -10.98 -41.77
N SER A 503 -17.00 -11.40 -40.91
CA SER A 503 -16.76 -11.66 -39.48
C SER A 503 -15.92 -12.93 -39.25
N ASN A 504 -16.02 -13.90 -40.16
CA ASN A 504 -15.39 -15.22 -40.03
C ASN A 504 -13.98 -15.23 -40.63
N CYS A 505 -13.76 -14.46 -41.70
CA CYS A 505 -12.45 -14.28 -42.32
C CYS A 505 -11.46 -13.57 -41.38
N SER A 506 -11.92 -12.53 -40.67
CA SER A 506 -11.12 -11.82 -39.67
C SER A 506 -10.73 -12.70 -38.49
N LYS A 507 -11.62 -13.58 -38.03
CA LYS A 507 -11.35 -14.55 -36.95
C LYS A 507 -10.39 -15.66 -37.39
N LYS A 508 -10.51 -16.18 -38.61
CA LYS A 508 -9.55 -17.14 -39.18
C LYS A 508 -8.17 -16.52 -39.38
N ARG A 509 -8.10 -15.25 -39.79
CA ARG A 509 -6.82 -14.54 -39.97
C ARG A 509 -6.12 -14.33 -38.62
N LEU A 510 -6.85 -13.92 -37.59
CA LEU A 510 -6.33 -13.81 -36.23
C LEU A 510 -5.93 -15.17 -35.63
N SER A 511 -6.69 -16.24 -35.87
CA SER A 511 -6.30 -17.58 -35.37
C SER A 511 -5.03 -18.10 -36.05
N ASN A 512 -4.87 -17.86 -37.36
CA ASN A 512 -3.67 -18.24 -38.10
C ASN A 512 -2.43 -17.44 -37.67
N ILE A 513 -2.58 -16.15 -37.35
CA ILE A 513 -1.50 -15.34 -36.76
C ILE A 513 -1.11 -15.90 -35.39
N LEU A 514 -2.09 -16.24 -34.54
CA LEU A 514 -1.85 -16.82 -33.22
C LEU A 514 -1.16 -18.19 -33.29
N ILE A 515 -1.48 -19.01 -34.30
CA ILE A 515 -0.86 -20.32 -34.54
C ILE A 515 0.58 -20.14 -35.01
N ARG A 516 0.85 -19.19 -35.93
CA ARG A 516 2.21 -18.87 -36.38
C ARG A 516 3.08 -18.36 -35.23
N ASP A 517 2.54 -17.49 -34.39
CA ASP A 517 3.26 -16.94 -33.24
C ASP A 517 3.57 -18.03 -32.20
N LYS A 518 2.62 -18.92 -31.90
CA LYS A 518 2.86 -20.10 -31.05
C LYS A 518 3.90 -21.06 -31.63
N SER A 519 3.93 -21.24 -32.95
CA SER A 519 4.94 -22.07 -33.63
C SER A 519 6.34 -21.44 -33.50
N TYR A 520 6.44 -20.13 -33.71
CA TYR A 520 7.69 -19.38 -33.58
C TYR A 520 8.24 -19.41 -32.15
N GLN A 521 7.38 -19.24 -31.15
CA GLN A 521 7.76 -19.35 -29.73
C GLN A 521 8.25 -20.77 -29.36
N ARG A 522 7.64 -21.82 -29.91
CA ARG A 522 8.11 -23.20 -29.72
C ARG A 522 9.48 -23.43 -30.32
N GLU A 523 9.77 -22.83 -31.47
CA GLU A 523 11.08 -22.97 -32.13
C GLU A 523 12.18 -22.21 -31.39
N ILE A 524 11.90 -21.00 -30.90
CA ILE A 524 12.81 -20.25 -30.01
C ILE A 524 13.12 -21.07 -28.75
N TYR A 525 12.10 -21.68 -28.15
CA TYR A 525 12.28 -22.51 -26.96
C TYR A 525 13.17 -23.72 -27.24
N LYS A 526 12.98 -24.41 -28.36
CA LYS A 526 13.85 -25.53 -28.79
C LYS A 526 15.28 -25.07 -29.02
N GLN A 527 15.50 -23.91 -29.65
CA GLN A 527 16.85 -23.37 -29.85
C GLN A 527 17.54 -23.04 -28.52
N ARG A 528 16.83 -22.42 -27.56
CA ARG A 528 17.37 -22.16 -26.22
C ARG A 528 17.74 -23.44 -25.48
N GLN A 529 16.91 -24.48 -25.57
CA GLN A 529 17.21 -25.80 -25.01
C GLN A 529 18.45 -26.44 -25.65
N LYS A 530 18.62 -26.31 -26.98
CA LYS A 530 19.82 -26.79 -27.70
C LYS A 530 21.09 -26.04 -27.26
N GLN A 531 21.01 -24.72 -27.10
CA GLN A 531 22.13 -23.91 -26.59
C GLN A 531 22.51 -24.27 -25.16
N MET A 532 21.54 -24.52 -24.28
CA MET A 532 21.77 -24.97 -22.90
C MET A 532 22.46 -26.34 -22.85
N ARG A 533 22.04 -27.28 -23.71
CA ARG A 533 22.69 -28.59 -23.83
C ARG A 533 24.14 -28.46 -24.30
N ASN A 534 24.42 -27.62 -25.30
CA ASN A 534 25.77 -27.36 -25.79
C ASN A 534 26.67 -26.70 -24.73
N LYS A 535 26.14 -25.71 -23.98
CA LYS A 535 26.88 -25.09 -22.86
C LYS A 535 27.22 -26.10 -21.76
N ASN A 536 26.29 -26.97 -21.41
CA ASN A 536 26.53 -28.03 -20.43
C ASN A 536 27.56 -29.04 -20.93
N PHE A 537 27.49 -29.45 -22.20
CA PHE A 537 28.47 -30.36 -22.80
C PHE A 537 29.90 -29.77 -22.77
N ASN A 538 30.06 -28.49 -23.15
CA ASN A 538 31.35 -27.81 -23.11
C ASN A 538 31.90 -27.67 -21.69
N ASN A 539 31.03 -27.40 -20.71
CA ASN A 539 31.44 -27.32 -19.30
C ASN A 539 31.87 -28.69 -18.74
N THR A 540 31.19 -29.77 -19.12
CA THR A 540 31.59 -31.13 -18.76
C THR A 540 32.93 -31.49 -19.39
N ARG A 541 33.15 -31.15 -20.67
CA ARG A 541 34.44 -31.37 -21.35
C ARG A 541 35.59 -30.63 -20.66
N ARG A 542 35.39 -29.36 -20.26
CA ARG A 542 36.38 -28.59 -19.47
C ARG A 542 36.67 -29.23 -18.11
N ARG A 543 35.65 -29.70 -17.39
CA ARG A 543 35.86 -30.39 -16.11
C ARG A 543 36.64 -31.69 -16.26
N ASN A 544 36.32 -32.48 -17.28
CA ASN A 544 37.03 -33.73 -17.53
C ASN A 544 38.49 -33.47 -17.95
N SER A 545 38.75 -32.40 -18.72
CA SER A 545 40.12 -31.95 -19.03
C SER A 545 40.90 -31.57 -17.78
N ASN A 546 40.27 -30.85 -16.83
CA ASN A 546 40.92 -30.46 -15.59
C ASN A 546 41.19 -31.67 -14.67
N ILE A 547 40.27 -32.64 -14.61
CA ILE A 547 40.45 -33.87 -13.82
C ILE A 547 41.59 -34.72 -14.40
N ALA A 548 41.71 -34.79 -15.73
CA ALA A 548 42.81 -35.47 -16.41
C ALA A 548 44.17 -34.81 -16.10
N HIS A 549 44.23 -33.47 -16.09
CA HIS A 549 45.46 -32.73 -15.75
C HIS A 549 45.90 -33.00 -14.30
N VAL A 550 44.97 -32.94 -13.35
CA VAL A 550 45.25 -33.22 -11.92
C VAL A 550 45.65 -34.68 -11.68
N SER A 551 45.13 -35.62 -12.47
CA SER A 551 45.50 -37.03 -12.37
C SER A 551 46.90 -37.31 -12.94
N ALA A 552 47.30 -36.60 -14.00
CA ALA A 552 48.65 -36.70 -14.57
C ALA A 552 49.72 -36.07 -13.64
N GLU A 553 49.41 -34.95 -12.99
CA GLU A 553 50.29 -34.33 -12.00
C GLU A 553 50.49 -35.22 -10.76
N ASN A 554 49.43 -35.88 -10.29
CA ASN A 554 49.53 -36.79 -9.13
C ASN A 554 50.26 -38.12 -9.45
N SER A 555 50.23 -38.58 -10.71
CA SER A 555 50.98 -39.77 -11.13
C SER A 555 52.47 -39.50 -11.32
N SER A 556 52.87 -38.23 -11.49
CA SER A 556 54.26 -37.82 -11.67
C SER A 556 55.00 -37.62 -10.32
N HIS A 557 54.26 -37.50 -9.22
CA HIS A 557 54.80 -37.32 -7.87
C HIS A 557 54.98 -38.62 -7.05
N SER A 558 54.63 -39.79 -7.59
CA SER A 558 54.78 -41.07 -6.88
C SER A 558 56.02 -41.89 -7.23
N SER A 559 57.00 -41.34 -7.98
CA SER A 559 58.23 -42.08 -8.36
C SER A 559 59.55 -41.54 -7.77
N LEU A 560 59.54 -40.48 -6.95
CA LEU A 560 60.74 -40.05 -6.20
C LEU A 560 60.48 -40.19 -4.70
N GLY A 561 60.93 -41.28 -4.11
CA GLY A 561 60.81 -41.49 -2.66
C GLY A 561 61.03 -42.93 -2.21
N LYS A 562 61.98 -43.64 -2.83
CA LYS A 562 62.59 -44.85 -2.29
C LYS A 562 64.01 -44.85 -2.80
N ASP A 563 64.93 -44.39 -1.95
CA ASP A 563 66.33 -44.81 -1.85
C ASP A 563 66.97 -43.82 -0.87
N ASP A 564 67.28 -44.33 0.33
CA ASP A 564 68.37 -43.92 1.23
C ASP A 564 68.04 -44.24 2.70
N GLU A 565 68.20 -45.52 3.05
CA GLU A 565 68.61 -45.95 4.39
C GLU A 565 69.61 -47.12 4.22
N HIS A 566 70.90 -46.80 4.18
CA HIS A 566 71.98 -47.66 4.67
C HIS A 566 73.22 -46.86 5.08
#